data_AF-A0A009HSP5-F1
#
_entry.id   AF-A0A009HSP5-F1
#
_cell.length_a   1.000
_cell.length_b   1.000
_cell.length_c   1.000
_cell.angle_alpha   90.00
_cell.angle_beta   90.00
_cell.angle_gamma   90.00
#
_symmetry.space_group_name_H-M   'P 1'
#
loop_
_entity.id
_entity.type
_entity.pdbx_description
1 polymer ?
#
loop_
_entity_poly.entity_id
_entity_poly.type
_entity_poly.pdbx_seq_one_letter_code
_entity_poly.pdbx_strand_id
1 'polypeptide(L)'
;MEKVLLDTPDILVTRKSPKQNHNLSLLKDIIVEPGDKSDWDLLHELHYKAETLPIGSRFWKVTLHGKTIGVGILAVPKMLLSGRNDLFKYLRPNVNGKDTRLINKSRAEWLNENVCTNSRLVLDTIYRGCGIAYRAQNLMMRMVDRKHTEFQSSMSKFNPFAERAGIKFTPPKQATNYQRGVDFFVKWFETKHPTDVVGILEELSSKPEPIKKKIIAEMRKFYYQYSSLEKSGNNRLNGFSRVESMPVEKLLKNIQQLVFASPLYGVYTNPDLIYKAKHPEHEIPKRVSILAFDCQKPDDPLNVELIKSRGLLFECN
;
A
#
# COMPACT_ATOMS: atom_id res chain seq x y z
N MET A 1 11.61 0.30 -39.26
CA MET A 1 12.60 -0.18 -40.25
C MET A 1 13.29 -1.41 -39.68
N GLU A 2 13.25 -2.52 -40.39
CA GLU A 2 13.99 -3.74 -40.02
C GLU A 2 15.47 -3.51 -40.33
N LYS A 3 16.35 -3.70 -39.33
CA LYS A 3 17.80 -3.56 -39.51
C LYS A 3 18.40 -4.96 -39.58
N VAL A 4 18.99 -5.33 -40.71
CA VAL A 4 19.76 -6.58 -40.82
C VAL A 4 21.05 -6.42 -40.00
N LEU A 5 21.31 -7.38 -39.10
CA LEU A 5 22.49 -7.40 -38.23
C LEU A 5 23.55 -8.39 -38.73
N LEU A 6 23.12 -9.50 -39.32
CA LEU A 6 23.98 -10.53 -39.90
C LEU A 6 23.23 -11.18 -41.06
N ASP A 7 23.93 -11.38 -42.17
CA ASP A 7 23.42 -12.08 -43.35
C ASP A 7 24.53 -12.97 -43.90
N THR A 8 24.35 -14.28 -43.74
CA THR A 8 25.26 -15.33 -44.18
C THR A 8 24.45 -16.40 -44.90
N PRO A 9 25.07 -17.30 -45.69
CA PRO A 9 24.34 -18.35 -46.42
C PRO A 9 23.45 -19.23 -45.52
N ASP A 10 23.81 -19.36 -44.24
CA ASP A 10 23.11 -20.24 -43.29
C ASP A 10 22.20 -19.50 -42.31
N ILE A 11 22.43 -18.20 -42.06
CA ILE A 11 21.76 -17.44 -41.00
C ILE A 11 21.50 -15.99 -41.42
N LEU A 12 20.25 -15.57 -41.29
CA LEU A 12 19.80 -14.17 -41.32
C LEU A 12 19.36 -13.72 -39.93
N VAL A 13 20.03 -12.71 -39.37
CA VAL A 13 19.64 -12.07 -38.11
C VAL A 13 19.14 -10.66 -38.39
N THR A 14 17.85 -10.41 -38.12
CA THR A 14 17.27 -9.07 -38.23
C THR A 14 16.87 -8.52 -36.86
N ARG A 15 17.13 -7.22 -36.66
CA ARG A 15 16.57 -6.46 -35.54
C ARG A 15 15.31 -5.76 -36.01
N LYS A 16 14.17 -6.29 -35.61
CA LYS A 16 12.88 -5.62 -35.78
C LYS A 16 12.88 -4.36 -34.92
N SER A 17 12.37 -3.25 -35.49
CA SER A 17 12.02 -2.10 -34.65
C SER A 17 11.01 -2.58 -33.60
N PRO A 18 11.19 -2.26 -32.30
CA PRO A 18 10.19 -2.60 -31.30
C PRO A 18 8.85 -2.00 -31.74
N LYS A 19 7.80 -2.84 -31.79
CA LYS A 19 6.45 -2.36 -32.08
C LYS A 19 6.09 -1.30 -31.05
N GLN A 20 5.69 -0.11 -31.51
CA GLN A 20 5.12 0.89 -30.61
C GLN A 20 3.84 0.32 -30.01
N ASN A 21 3.67 0.49 -28.70
CA ASN A 21 2.49 0.04 -27.94
C ASN A 21 2.26 -1.48 -27.91
N HIS A 22 3.33 -2.27 -27.89
CA HIS A 22 3.20 -3.72 -27.70
C HIS A 22 2.72 -4.04 -26.28
N ASN A 23 1.50 -4.57 -26.17
CA ASN A 23 0.99 -5.14 -24.93
C ASN A 23 1.44 -6.59 -24.79
N LEU A 24 1.65 -7.05 -23.56
CA LEU A 24 1.89 -8.47 -23.30
C LEU A 24 0.69 -9.28 -23.80
N SER A 25 0.91 -10.24 -24.69
CA SER A 25 -0.17 -10.98 -25.36
C SER A 25 -1.04 -11.78 -24.39
N LEU A 26 -0.50 -12.12 -23.22
CA LEU A 26 -1.18 -12.87 -22.16
C LEU A 26 -2.15 -12.02 -21.33
N LEU A 27 -2.17 -10.69 -21.44
CA LEU A 27 -2.98 -9.85 -20.56
C LEU A 27 -4.49 -10.18 -20.63
N LYS A 28 -4.98 -10.60 -21.80
CA LYS A 28 -6.39 -10.98 -21.98
C LYS A 28 -6.78 -12.20 -21.13
N ASP A 29 -5.84 -13.12 -20.92
CA ASP A 29 -6.06 -14.40 -20.22
C ASP A 29 -5.79 -14.28 -18.72
N ILE A 30 -5.34 -13.11 -18.25
CA ILE A 30 -5.14 -12.81 -16.84
C ILE A 30 -6.45 -12.31 -16.25
N ILE A 31 -6.91 -12.97 -15.19
CA ILE A 31 -8.21 -12.76 -14.56
C ILE A 31 -8.03 -12.19 -13.16
N VAL A 32 -8.93 -11.29 -12.75
CA VAL A 32 -9.07 -10.79 -11.37
C VAL A 32 -10.41 -11.24 -10.82
N GLU A 33 -10.39 -11.81 -9.62
CA GLU A 33 -11.59 -12.29 -8.94
C GLU A 33 -11.38 -12.33 -7.41
N PRO A 34 -12.47 -12.45 -6.61
CA PRO A 34 -12.36 -12.76 -5.19
C PRO A 34 -11.48 -14.00 -4.96
N GLY A 35 -10.59 -13.87 -3.97
CA GLY A 35 -9.73 -14.95 -3.51
C GLY A 35 -9.93 -15.22 -2.02
N ASP A 36 -8.99 -15.94 -1.44
CA ASP A 36 -8.97 -16.24 -0.02
C ASP A 36 -7.55 -16.18 0.57
N LYS A 37 -7.40 -16.65 1.81
CA LYS A 37 -6.12 -16.63 2.52
C LYS A 37 -5.05 -17.48 1.83
N SER A 38 -5.43 -18.56 1.13
CA SER A 38 -4.48 -19.44 0.44
C SER A 38 -3.73 -18.72 -0.68
N ASP A 39 -4.36 -17.75 -1.36
CA ASP A 39 -3.71 -16.92 -2.38
C ASP A 39 -2.62 -16.01 -1.78
N TRP A 40 -2.82 -15.54 -0.55
CA TRP A 40 -1.79 -14.84 0.21
C TRP A 40 -0.68 -15.79 0.67
N ASP A 41 -1.06 -16.93 1.22
CA ASP A 41 -0.11 -17.93 1.72
C ASP A 41 0.80 -18.46 0.58
N LEU A 42 0.37 -18.40 -0.68
CA LEU A 42 1.21 -18.75 -1.84
C LEU A 42 2.28 -17.69 -2.18
N LEU A 43 2.02 -16.41 -1.91
CA LEU A 43 2.80 -15.29 -2.44
C LEU A 43 3.42 -14.39 -1.35
N HIS A 44 3.12 -14.62 -0.07
CA HIS A 44 3.53 -13.71 1.01
C HIS A 44 5.05 -13.57 1.17
N GLU A 45 5.83 -14.60 0.82
CA GLU A 45 7.29 -14.55 0.86
C GLU A 45 7.86 -13.48 -0.08
N LEU A 46 7.13 -13.13 -1.15
CA LEU A 46 7.51 -12.05 -2.06
C LEU A 46 7.22 -10.66 -1.50
N HIS A 47 6.55 -10.57 -0.33
CA HIS A 47 6.21 -9.31 0.32
C HIS A 47 7.20 -8.94 1.43
N TYR A 48 8.12 -8.04 1.11
CA TYR A 48 9.27 -7.65 1.92
C TYR A 48 9.00 -6.87 3.24
N LYS A 49 7.75 -6.50 3.57
CA LYS A 49 7.48 -5.52 4.64
C LYS A 49 6.52 -5.95 5.75
N ALA A 50 5.85 -7.09 5.62
CA ALA A 50 4.93 -7.57 6.65
C ALA A 50 4.54 -9.02 6.42
N GLU A 51 4.72 -9.84 7.45
CA GLU A 51 4.31 -11.25 7.49
C GLU A 51 2.87 -11.41 8.01
N THR A 52 2.38 -10.48 8.84
CA THR A 52 1.05 -10.58 9.44
C THR A 52 -0.03 -9.91 8.59
N LEU A 53 -1.14 -10.61 8.45
CA LEU A 53 -2.34 -10.13 7.79
C LEU A 53 -3.03 -9.03 8.61
N PRO A 54 -3.56 -7.99 7.97
CA PRO A 54 -4.35 -6.98 8.64
C PRO A 54 -5.73 -7.52 9.08
N ILE A 55 -6.34 -6.84 10.04
CA ILE A 55 -7.67 -7.18 10.54
C ILE A 55 -8.72 -7.00 9.41
N GLY A 56 -9.62 -7.97 9.29
CA GLY A 56 -10.69 -7.96 8.28
C GLY A 56 -10.16 -7.97 6.85
N SER A 57 -9.11 -8.76 6.60
CA SER A 57 -8.56 -8.97 5.26
C SER A 57 -9.61 -9.54 4.31
N ARG A 58 -9.73 -8.92 3.13
CA ARG A 58 -10.49 -9.38 1.98
C ARG A 58 -9.51 -9.57 0.83
N PHE A 59 -9.63 -10.68 0.11
CA PHE A 59 -8.63 -11.12 -0.85
C PHE A 59 -9.17 -11.05 -2.27
N TRP A 60 -8.31 -10.66 -3.19
CA TRP A 60 -8.51 -10.78 -4.63
C TRP A 60 -7.31 -11.52 -5.19
N LYS A 61 -7.57 -12.53 -5.99
CA LYS A 61 -6.53 -13.26 -6.70
C LYS A 61 -6.44 -12.79 -8.13
N VAL A 62 -5.23 -12.82 -8.65
CA VAL A 62 -4.91 -12.58 -10.06
C VAL A 62 -4.40 -13.89 -10.61
N THR A 63 -5.09 -14.46 -11.59
CA THR A 63 -4.78 -15.79 -12.12
C THR A 63 -4.41 -15.73 -13.60
N LEU A 64 -3.57 -16.64 -14.04
CA LEU A 64 -3.26 -16.90 -15.45
C LEU A 64 -3.39 -18.41 -15.68
N HIS A 65 -4.31 -18.82 -16.55
CA HIS A 65 -4.59 -20.23 -16.85
C HIS A 65 -4.75 -21.10 -15.59
N GLY A 66 -5.48 -20.59 -14.60
CA GLY A 66 -5.75 -21.28 -13.33
C GLY A 66 -4.64 -21.18 -12.27
N LYS A 67 -3.46 -20.65 -12.61
CA LYS A 67 -2.37 -20.42 -11.64
C LYS A 67 -2.48 -19.03 -11.02
N THR A 68 -2.44 -18.93 -9.69
CA THR A 68 -2.35 -17.63 -8.99
C THR A 68 -0.97 -17.01 -9.24
N ILE A 69 -0.97 -15.81 -9.81
CA ILE A 69 0.22 -15.02 -10.15
C ILE A 69 0.32 -13.71 -9.35
N GLY A 70 -0.76 -13.33 -8.68
CA GLY A 70 -0.81 -12.14 -7.83
C GLY A 70 -1.96 -12.19 -6.83
N VAL A 71 -1.84 -11.40 -5.78
CA VAL A 71 -2.84 -11.26 -4.72
C VAL A 71 -2.96 -9.81 -4.27
N GLY A 72 -4.18 -9.31 -4.16
CA GLY A 72 -4.54 -8.01 -3.61
C GLY A 72 -5.31 -8.19 -2.30
N ILE A 73 -4.98 -7.38 -1.29
CA ILE A 73 -5.62 -7.43 0.03
C ILE A 73 -6.15 -6.05 0.39
N LEU A 74 -7.46 -5.98 0.57
CA LEU A 74 -8.12 -4.85 1.25
C LEU A 74 -8.39 -5.22 2.70
N ALA A 75 -8.36 -4.23 3.59
CA ALA A 75 -8.55 -4.43 5.01
C ALA A 75 -9.42 -3.34 5.63
N VAL A 76 -9.79 -3.55 6.89
CA VAL A 76 -10.48 -2.54 7.69
C VAL A 76 -9.52 -1.35 7.93
N PRO A 77 -9.98 -0.10 7.77
CA PRO A 77 -9.13 1.06 7.99
C PRO A 77 -8.80 1.24 9.47
N LYS A 78 -7.69 1.92 9.74
CA LYS A 78 -7.40 2.39 11.11
C LYS A 78 -8.45 3.40 11.52
N MET A 79 -8.83 3.40 12.80
CA MET A 79 -9.76 4.40 13.37
C MET A 79 -9.28 5.84 13.21
N LEU A 80 -7.98 6.07 13.38
CA LEU A 80 -7.35 7.37 13.24
C LEU A 80 -6.21 7.30 12.24
N LEU A 81 -6.23 8.21 11.27
CA LEU A 81 -5.19 8.33 10.26
C LEU A 81 -5.00 9.81 9.90
N SER A 82 -3.76 10.31 10.05
CA SER A 82 -3.46 11.73 9.84
C SER A 82 -3.82 12.19 8.41
N GLY A 83 -3.42 11.42 7.39
CA GLY A 83 -3.72 11.74 6.00
C GLY A 83 -5.23 11.80 5.72
N ARG A 84 -6.02 10.88 6.30
CA ARG A 84 -7.48 10.91 6.19
C ARG A 84 -8.06 12.19 6.80
N ASN A 85 -7.57 12.58 7.97
CA ASN A 85 -8.08 13.74 8.71
C ASN A 85 -7.87 15.07 7.96
N ASP A 86 -6.87 15.14 7.07
CA ASP A 86 -6.65 16.31 6.21
C ASP A 86 -7.70 16.41 5.10
N LEU A 87 -8.12 15.27 4.54
CA LEU A 87 -9.08 15.21 3.44
C LEU A 87 -10.53 15.23 3.94
N PHE A 88 -10.83 14.45 4.97
CA PHE A 88 -12.15 14.30 5.57
C PHE A 88 -12.17 14.96 6.94
N LYS A 89 -12.21 16.29 6.97
CA LYS A 89 -12.10 17.09 8.21
C LYS A 89 -13.15 16.73 9.27
N TYR A 90 -14.33 16.28 8.85
CA TYR A 90 -15.41 15.84 9.76
C TYR A 90 -15.11 14.53 10.49
N LEU A 91 -14.12 13.74 10.05
CA LEU A 91 -13.67 12.52 10.73
C LEU A 91 -12.50 12.78 11.69
N ARG A 92 -11.93 13.99 11.68
CA ARG A 92 -10.78 14.36 12.49
C ARG A 92 -11.13 14.23 13.98
N PRO A 93 -10.21 13.68 14.81
CA PRO A 93 -10.38 13.69 16.26
C PRO A 93 -10.37 15.11 16.80
N ASN A 94 -11.01 15.32 17.94
CA ASN A 94 -11.05 16.62 18.60
C ASN A 94 -9.62 17.03 18.97
N VAL A 95 -9.15 18.15 18.40
CA VAL A 95 -7.76 18.62 18.52
C VAL A 95 -7.54 19.31 19.86
N ASN A 96 -8.60 19.94 20.41
CA ASN A 96 -8.56 20.75 21.62
C ASN A 96 -9.31 20.10 22.79
N GLY A 97 -9.59 18.80 22.70
CA GLY A 97 -10.39 18.09 23.68
C GLY A 97 -10.30 16.59 23.55
N LYS A 98 -11.08 15.87 24.35
CA LYS A 98 -11.17 14.40 24.26
C LYS A 98 -12.36 14.04 23.37
N ASP A 99 -12.17 13.04 22.51
CA ASP A 99 -13.28 12.42 21.82
C ASP A 99 -14.20 11.72 22.84
N THR A 100 -15.50 11.94 22.73
CA THR A 100 -16.49 11.21 23.51
C THR A 100 -16.72 9.81 22.92
N ARG A 101 -17.35 8.92 23.68
CA ARG A 101 -17.78 7.60 23.18
C ARG A 101 -18.66 7.72 21.93
N LEU A 102 -19.56 8.70 21.92
CA LEU A 102 -20.48 8.94 20.79
C LEU A 102 -19.70 9.30 19.51
N ILE A 103 -18.77 10.25 19.60
CA ILE A 103 -17.93 10.66 18.46
C ILE A 103 -17.14 9.47 17.90
N ASN A 104 -16.53 8.68 18.79
CA ASN A 104 -15.77 7.51 18.37
C ASN A 104 -16.65 6.44 17.70
N LYS A 105 -17.86 6.21 18.22
CA LYS A 105 -18.81 5.25 17.66
C LYS A 105 -19.26 5.68 16.26
N SER A 106 -19.74 6.92 16.11
CA SER A 106 -20.19 7.45 14.82
C SER A 106 -19.07 7.45 13.78
N ARG A 107 -17.82 7.74 14.19
CA ARG A 107 -16.65 7.61 13.30
C ARG A 107 -16.43 6.17 12.84
N ALA A 108 -16.51 5.21 13.76
CA ALA A 108 -16.30 3.80 13.45
C ALA A 108 -17.37 3.28 12.48
N GLU A 109 -18.64 3.62 12.73
CA GLU A 109 -19.78 3.25 11.86
C GLU A 109 -19.56 3.80 10.45
N TRP A 110 -19.28 5.10 10.33
CA TRP A 110 -19.03 5.72 9.03
C TRP A 110 -17.85 5.07 8.29
N LEU A 111 -16.73 4.80 8.98
CA LEU A 111 -15.56 4.15 8.38
C LEU A 111 -15.88 2.74 7.90
N ASN A 112 -16.60 1.95 8.71
CA ASN A 112 -16.93 0.57 8.37
C ASN A 112 -17.86 0.47 7.16
N GLU A 113 -18.75 1.44 6.99
CA GLU A 113 -19.68 1.54 5.85
C GLU A 113 -18.98 2.05 4.58
N ASN A 114 -18.11 3.05 4.70
CA ASN A 114 -17.65 3.81 3.53
C ASN A 114 -16.23 3.48 3.08
N VAL A 115 -15.37 2.94 3.97
CA VAL A 115 -13.93 2.92 3.76
C VAL A 115 -13.33 1.52 3.89
N CYS A 116 -12.37 1.22 3.03
CA CYS A 116 -11.39 0.17 3.27
C CYS A 116 -9.97 0.71 3.02
N THR A 117 -8.96 -0.04 3.43
CA THR A 117 -7.56 0.28 3.13
C THR A 117 -7.00 -0.79 2.22
N ASN A 118 -6.34 -0.36 1.14
CA ASN A 118 -5.51 -1.27 0.37
C ASN A 118 -4.22 -1.54 1.15
N SER A 119 -4.12 -2.76 1.66
CA SER A 119 -3.06 -3.18 2.59
C SER A 119 -1.89 -3.79 1.85
N ARG A 120 -2.15 -4.70 0.91
CA ARG A 120 -1.11 -5.43 0.19
C ARG A 120 -1.51 -5.60 -1.26
N LEU A 121 -0.51 -5.57 -2.12
CA LEU A 121 -0.62 -5.99 -3.50
C LEU A 121 0.70 -6.65 -3.88
N VAL A 122 0.64 -7.94 -4.15
CA VAL A 122 1.79 -8.76 -4.50
C VAL A 122 1.57 -9.33 -5.88
N LEU A 123 2.60 -9.22 -6.71
CA LEU A 123 2.66 -9.87 -8.01
C LEU A 123 3.97 -10.64 -8.06
N ASP A 124 3.89 -11.87 -8.56
CA ASP A 124 5.07 -12.69 -8.82
C ASP A 124 6.05 -11.92 -9.70
N THR A 125 7.32 -11.99 -9.30
CA THR A 125 8.46 -11.29 -9.89
C THR A 125 8.53 -11.41 -11.40
N ILE A 126 8.20 -12.57 -11.98
CA ILE A 126 8.30 -12.81 -13.42
C ILE A 126 7.24 -12.05 -14.23
N TYR A 127 6.15 -11.60 -13.61
CA TYR A 127 5.08 -10.85 -14.27
C TYR A 127 5.15 -9.33 -13.99
N ARG A 128 6.16 -8.87 -13.24
CA ARG A 128 6.35 -7.44 -12.97
C ARG A 128 6.76 -6.69 -14.23
N GLY A 129 6.40 -5.41 -14.30
CA GLY A 129 6.69 -4.55 -15.45
C GLY A 129 5.66 -4.62 -16.60
N CYS A 130 4.74 -5.59 -16.58
CA CYS A 130 3.71 -5.75 -17.63
C CYS A 130 2.43 -4.95 -17.38
N GLY A 131 2.39 -4.12 -16.33
CA GLY A 131 1.21 -3.31 -16.01
C GLY A 131 0.00 -4.09 -15.47
N ILE A 132 0.20 -5.30 -14.97
CA ILE A 132 -0.86 -6.14 -14.39
C ILE A 132 -1.34 -5.56 -13.05
N ALA A 133 -0.40 -5.20 -12.18
CA ALA A 133 -0.73 -4.85 -10.79
C ALA A 133 -1.62 -3.61 -10.65
N TYR A 134 -1.41 -2.53 -11.43
CA TYR A 134 -2.26 -1.34 -11.28
C TYR A 134 -3.67 -1.56 -11.86
N ARG A 135 -3.80 -2.39 -12.91
CA ARG A 135 -5.09 -2.80 -13.46
C ARG A 135 -5.86 -3.62 -12.44
N ALA A 136 -5.20 -4.64 -11.89
CA ALA A 136 -5.76 -5.48 -10.84
C ALA A 136 -6.15 -4.64 -9.61
N GLN A 137 -5.30 -3.69 -9.21
CA GLN A 137 -5.57 -2.77 -8.10
C GLN A 137 -6.83 -1.94 -8.33
N ASN A 138 -7.02 -1.38 -9.52
CA ASN A 138 -8.22 -0.61 -9.82
C ASN A 138 -9.47 -1.51 -9.79
N LEU A 139 -9.41 -2.68 -10.44
CA LEU A 139 -10.53 -3.63 -10.49
C LEU A 139 -10.93 -4.13 -9.10
N MET A 140 -9.98 -4.51 -8.23
CA MET A 140 -10.31 -4.91 -6.85
C MET A 140 -10.95 -3.77 -6.05
N MET A 141 -10.51 -2.52 -6.25
CA MET A 141 -11.09 -1.34 -5.58
C MET A 141 -12.48 -0.97 -6.11
N ARG A 142 -12.86 -1.46 -7.29
CA ARG A 142 -14.22 -1.36 -7.83
C ARG A 142 -15.12 -2.47 -7.30
N MET A 143 -14.61 -3.69 -7.27
CA MET A 143 -15.32 -4.88 -6.79
C MET A 143 -15.64 -4.84 -5.30
N VAL A 144 -14.90 -4.06 -4.50
CA VAL A 144 -15.20 -3.88 -3.09
C VAL A 144 -16.41 -2.97 -2.92
N ASP A 145 -17.33 -3.38 -2.04
CA ASP A 145 -18.50 -2.60 -1.65
C ASP A 145 -18.12 -1.48 -0.67
N ARG A 146 -17.12 -0.65 -1.01
CA ARG A 146 -16.69 0.51 -0.22
C ARG A 146 -16.48 1.69 -1.14
N LYS A 147 -17.08 2.83 -0.75
CA LYS A 147 -17.01 4.09 -1.51
C LYS A 147 -15.58 4.59 -1.67
N HIS A 148 -14.76 4.43 -0.63
CA HIS A 148 -13.39 4.91 -0.62
C HIS A 148 -12.40 3.79 -0.28
N THR A 149 -11.32 3.70 -1.05
CA THR A 149 -10.15 2.88 -0.70
C THR A 149 -8.98 3.79 -0.35
N GLU A 150 -8.52 3.70 0.88
CA GLU A 150 -7.32 4.40 1.36
C GLU A 150 -6.05 3.67 0.93
N PHE A 151 -5.02 4.44 0.62
CA PHE A 151 -3.72 3.93 0.25
C PHE A 151 -2.62 4.76 0.92
N GLN A 152 -1.66 4.08 1.56
CA GLN A 152 -0.46 4.71 2.11
C GLN A 152 0.79 4.12 1.47
N SER A 153 1.60 4.95 0.85
CA SER A 153 2.80 4.47 0.15
C SER A 153 3.92 5.48 0.18
N SER A 154 5.10 5.02 0.60
CA SER A 154 6.35 5.79 0.45
C SER A 154 6.85 5.79 -0.99
N MET A 155 6.57 4.72 -1.75
CA MET A 155 7.03 4.55 -3.13
C MET A 155 6.27 5.43 -4.11
N SER A 156 5.04 5.83 -3.79
CA SER A 156 4.21 6.67 -4.65
C SER A 156 4.76 8.09 -4.86
N LYS A 157 5.79 8.49 -4.10
CA LYS A 157 6.56 9.71 -4.38
C LYS A 157 7.41 9.61 -5.63
N PHE A 158 7.81 8.39 -5.99
CA PHE A 158 8.81 8.13 -7.02
C PHE A 158 8.22 7.37 -8.21
N ASN A 159 7.08 6.71 -8.03
CA ASN A 159 6.45 5.89 -9.05
C ASN A 159 4.94 6.18 -9.15
N PRO A 160 4.42 6.52 -10.36
CA PRO A 160 3.00 6.82 -10.59
C PRO A 160 2.10 5.56 -10.59
N PHE A 161 2.59 4.42 -10.13
CA PHE A 161 1.87 3.13 -10.09
C PHE A 161 0.43 3.24 -9.57
N ALA A 162 0.27 3.83 -8.39
CA ALA A 162 -1.02 3.96 -7.73
C ALA A 162 -1.92 5.03 -8.40
N GLU A 163 -1.32 6.09 -8.95
CA GLU A 163 -2.03 7.12 -9.71
C GLU A 163 -2.63 6.53 -10.98
N ARG A 164 -1.89 5.64 -11.68
CA ARG A 164 -2.41 4.88 -12.83
C ARG A 164 -3.59 3.98 -12.46
N ALA A 165 -3.63 3.48 -11.22
CA ALA A 165 -4.79 2.75 -10.69
C ALA A 165 -5.97 3.67 -10.29
N GLY A 166 -5.85 4.99 -10.45
CA GLY A 166 -6.90 5.97 -10.12
C GLY A 166 -6.81 6.55 -8.71
N ILE A 167 -5.77 6.25 -7.93
CA ILE A 167 -5.59 6.82 -6.58
C ILE A 167 -5.14 8.28 -6.71
N LYS A 168 -5.84 9.17 -6.01
CA LYS A 168 -5.48 10.60 -5.92
C LYS A 168 -4.77 10.86 -4.60
N PHE A 169 -3.53 11.36 -4.65
CA PHE A 169 -2.70 11.61 -3.48
C PHE A 169 -2.83 13.04 -2.95
N THR A 170 -2.71 13.18 -1.63
CA THR A 170 -2.44 14.48 -1.00
C THR A 170 -1.00 14.91 -1.28
N PRO A 171 -0.70 16.22 -1.26
CA PRO A 171 0.67 16.70 -1.39
C PRO A 171 1.63 16.03 -0.39
N PRO A 172 2.87 15.74 -0.82
CA PRO A 172 3.89 15.20 0.08
C PRO A 172 4.10 16.10 1.30
N LYS A 173 4.17 15.48 2.48
CA LYS A 173 4.52 16.16 3.73
C LYS A 173 5.77 15.54 4.32
N GLN A 174 6.59 16.37 4.95
CA GLN A 174 7.70 15.90 5.77
C GLN A 174 7.17 15.24 7.05
N ALA A 175 7.93 14.31 7.62
CA ALA A 175 7.60 13.72 8.89
C ALA A 175 7.58 14.79 10.00
N THR A 176 6.58 14.74 10.89
CA THR A 176 6.39 15.73 11.96
C THR A 176 7.60 15.85 12.90
N ASN A 177 8.33 14.75 13.09
CA ASN A 177 9.48 14.69 13.99
C ASN A 177 10.83 14.69 13.26
N TYR A 178 10.86 15.09 11.98
CA TYR A 178 12.07 15.06 11.18
C TYR A 178 13.23 15.83 11.83
N GLN A 179 13.05 17.13 12.08
CA GLN A 179 14.12 17.96 12.65
C GLN A 179 14.58 17.44 14.02
N ARG A 180 13.63 17.14 14.90
CA ARG A 180 13.93 16.60 16.24
C ARG A 180 14.72 15.30 16.19
N GLY A 181 14.41 14.45 15.21
CA GLY A 181 15.11 13.19 15.00
C GLY A 181 16.51 13.41 14.42
N VAL A 182 16.68 14.33 13.46
CA VAL A 182 18.00 14.72 12.95
C VAL A 182 18.88 15.22 14.09
N ASP A 183 18.39 16.16 14.89
CA ASP A 183 19.12 16.69 16.05
C ASP A 183 19.47 15.59 17.05
N PHE A 184 18.57 14.62 17.26
CA PHE A 184 18.81 13.45 18.09
C PHE A 184 19.95 12.57 17.53
N PHE A 185 19.92 12.24 16.25
CA PHE A 185 20.95 11.40 15.64
C PHE A 185 22.31 12.08 15.63
N VAL A 186 22.39 13.36 15.25
CA VAL A 186 23.63 14.16 15.25
C VAL A 186 24.24 14.26 16.65
N LYS A 187 23.40 14.35 17.69
CA LYS A 187 23.87 14.45 19.07
C LYS A 187 24.52 13.16 19.60
N TRP A 188 24.04 12.00 19.17
CA TRP A 188 24.38 10.71 19.79
C TRP A 188 25.23 9.78 18.91
N PHE A 189 25.25 10.01 17.60
CA PHE A 189 25.91 9.14 16.63
C PHE A 189 26.81 9.93 15.68
N GLU A 190 27.95 9.35 15.36
CA GLU A 190 28.94 9.87 14.39
C GLU A 190 28.70 9.29 12.99
N THR A 191 27.92 8.21 12.89
CA THR A 191 27.52 7.59 11.62
C THR A 191 26.97 8.64 10.65
N LYS A 192 27.58 8.72 9.46
CA LYS A 192 27.26 9.75 8.45
C LYS A 192 25.82 9.70 7.94
N HIS A 193 25.16 8.55 8.01
CA HIS A 193 23.81 8.36 7.50
C HIS A 193 22.83 7.86 8.57
N PRO A 194 21.86 8.67 9.01
CA PRO A 194 20.99 8.31 10.14
C PRO A 194 19.95 7.22 9.84
N THR A 195 19.81 6.81 8.57
CA THR A 195 19.00 5.64 8.19
C THR A 195 19.80 4.35 8.05
N ASP A 196 21.12 4.38 8.26
CA ASP A 196 21.94 3.18 8.22
C ASP A 196 21.77 2.40 9.53
N VAL A 197 20.91 1.39 9.50
CA VAL A 197 20.63 0.55 10.67
C VAL A 197 21.89 -0.18 11.12
N VAL A 198 22.69 -0.71 10.19
CA VAL A 198 23.83 -1.56 10.50
C VAL A 198 24.94 -0.70 11.12
N GLY A 199 25.32 0.39 10.45
CA GLY A 199 26.36 1.29 10.95
C GLY A 199 26.04 1.87 12.33
N ILE A 200 24.77 2.26 12.58
CA ILE A 200 24.35 2.76 13.90
C ILE A 200 24.43 1.67 14.98
N LEU A 201 24.06 0.43 14.66
CA LEU A 201 24.15 -0.67 15.63
C LEU A 201 25.60 -1.04 15.93
N GLU A 202 26.47 -1.04 14.92
CA GLU A 202 27.91 -1.26 15.07
C GLU A 202 28.53 -0.16 15.94
N GLU A 203 28.23 1.11 15.66
CA GLU A 203 28.69 2.24 16.47
C GLU A 203 28.18 2.14 17.92
N LEU A 204 26.91 1.79 18.12
CA LEU A 204 26.35 1.61 19.45
C LEU A 204 27.04 0.44 20.20
N SER A 205 27.44 -0.61 19.48
CA SER A 205 28.12 -1.76 20.05
C SER A 205 29.58 -1.46 20.45
N SER A 206 30.25 -0.54 19.75
CA SER A 206 31.63 -0.16 20.02
C SER A 206 31.79 0.86 21.16
N LYS A 207 30.70 1.55 21.55
CA LYS A 207 30.71 2.51 22.64
C LYS A 207 30.87 1.82 24.02
N PRO A 208 31.57 2.45 24.99
CA PRO A 208 31.68 1.95 26.36
C PRO A 208 30.30 1.70 27.00
N GLU A 209 30.19 0.64 27.81
CA GLU A 209 28.92 0.19 28.38
C GLU A 209 28.09 1.28 29.10
N PRO A 210 28.68 2.20 29.89
CA PRO A 210 27.92 3.30 30.50
C PRO A 210 27.32 4.27 29.46
N ILE A 211 28.06 4.56 28.39
CA ILE A 211 27.63 5.46 27.32
C ILE A 211 26.54 4.79 26.49
N LYS A 212 26.74 3.53 26.12
CA LYS A 212 25.77 2.72 25.39
C LYS A 212 24.42 2.66 26.11
N LYS A 213 24.41 2.40 27.42
CA LYS A 213 23.19 2.39 28.24
C LYS A 213 22.47 3.74 28.22
N LYS A 214 23.23 4.84 28.31
CA LYS A 214 22.68 6.20 28.23
C LYS A 214 22.02 6.48 26.87
N ILE A 215 22.68 6.13 25.77
CA ILE A 215 22.14 6.30 24.41
C ILE A 215 20.83 5.52 24.27
N ILE A 216 20.81 4.25 24.69
CA ILE A 216 19.60 3.41 24.62
C ILE A 216 18.46 4.00 25.45
N ALA A 217 18.73 4.50 26.66
CA ALA A 217 17.72 5.15 27.48
C ALA A 217 17.11 6.39 26.78
N GLU A 218 17.95 7.20 26.14
CA GLU A 218 17.51 8.38 25.37
C GLU A 218 16.75 7.99 24.10
N MET A 219 17.14 6.91 23.40
CA MET A 219 16.36 6.35 22.30
C MET A 219 14.96 5.93 22.75
N ARG A 220 14.85 5.22 23.89
CA ARG A 220 13.57 4.79 24.45
C ARG A 220 12.70 5.99 24.83
N LYS A 221 13.28 6.98 25.49
CA LYS A 221 12.60 8.24 25.87
C LYS A 221 12.10 8.99 24.64
N PHE A 222 12.94 9.17 23.62
CA PHE A 222 12.58 9.83 22.37
C PHE A 222 11.40 9.12 21.70
N TYR A 223 11.51 7.79 21.52
CA TYR A 223 10.45 7.01 20.88
C TYR A 223 9.13 7.10 21.63
N TYR A 224 9.12 6.91 22.96
CA TYR A 224 7.92 7.03 23.78
C TYR A 224 7.29 8.44 23.71
N GLN A 225 8.13 9.48 23.77
CA GLN A 225 7.66 10.87 23.75
C GLN A 225 7.01 11.25 22.42
N TYR A 226 7.48 10.72 21.28
CA TYR A 226 7.03 11.18 19.97
C TYR A 226 6.17 10.16 19.20
N SER A 227 6.12 8.90 19.63
CA SER A 227 5.28 7.89 19.00
C SER A 227 3.82 8.01 19.46
N SER A 228 2.93 8.33 18.52
CA SER A 228 1.49 8.33 18.79
C SER A 228 0.95 6.93 19.11
N LEU A 229 1.62 5.86 18.67
CA LEU A 229 1.21 4.47 18.97
C LEU A 229 1.37 4.11 20.44
N GLU A 230 2.38 4.65 21.12
CA GLU A 230 2.57 4.43 22.57
C GLU A 230 1.58 5.27 23.38
N LYS A 231 1.08 6.37 22.81
CA LYS A 231 0.16 7.32 23.46
C LYS A 231 -1.32 7.07 23.18
N SER A 232 -1.67 6.02 22.44
CA SER A 232 -3.03 5.75 21.99
C SER A 232 -3.48 4.31 22.26
N GLY A 233 -4.80 4.10 22.29
CA GLY A 233 -5.41 2.79 22.50
C GLY A 233 -5.01 2.14 23.83
N ASN A 234 -4.92 0.80 23.82
CA ASN A 234 -4.55 -0.01 24.99
C ASN A 234 -3.12 0.27 25.48
N ASN A 235 -2.22 0.72 24.61
CA ASN A 235 -0.83 1.02 24.98
C ASN A 235 -0.70 2.18 25.97
N ARG A 236 -1.68 3.10 25.96
CA ARG A 236 -1.70 4.22 26.91
C ARG A 236 -1.72 3.76 28.37
N LEU A 237 -2.32 2.60 28.65
CA LEU A 237 -2.41 2.02 30.00
C LEU A 237 -1.14 1.27 30.40
N ASN A 238 -0.29 0.92 29.43
CA ASN A 238 0.93 0.12 29.66
C ASN A 238 2.16 0.96 30.03
N GLY A 239 2.05 2.30 30.01
CA GLY A 239 3.15 3.21 30.34
C GLY A 239 4.42 2.93 29.52
N PHE A 240 5.58 2.94 30.18
CA PHE A 240 6.89 2.75 29.52
C PHE A 240 7.28 1.28 29.25
N SER A 241 6.58 0.31 29.85
CA SER A 241 6.98 -1.11 29.90
C SER A 241 7.21 -1.74 28.52
N ARG A 242 6.37 -1.41 27.53
CA ARG A 242 6.51 -1.91 26.16
C ARG A 242 7.75 -1.36 25.46
N VAL A 243 8.07 -0.09 25.72
CA VAL A 243 9.25 0.54 25.13
C VAL A 243 10.51 0.01 25.80
N GLU A 244 10.49 -0.30 27.09
CA GLU A 244 11.63 -0.88 27.82
C GLU A 244 11.97 -2.29 27.36
N SER A 245 10.97 -3.14 27.13
CA SER A 245 11.17 -4.52 26.66
C SER A 245 11.52 -4.63 25.16
N MET A 246 11.45 -3.53 24.41
CA MET A 246 11.72 -3.54 22.97
C MET A 246 13.20 -3.80 22.67
N PRO A 247 13.53 -4.76 21.78
CA PRO A 247 14.90 -4.96 21.29
C PRO A 247 15.45 -3.68 20.64
N VAL A 248 16.73 -3.40 20.84
CA VAL A 248 17.38 -2.15 20.40
C VAL A 248 17.29 -1.96 18.89
N GLU A 249 17.51 -3.03 18.11
CA GLU A 249 17.36 -2.98 16.64
C GLU A 249 15.94 -2.57 16.23
N LYS A 250 14.91 -3.17 16.85
CA LYS A 250 13.51 -2.85 16.58
C LYS A 250 13.19 -1.41 16.99
N LEU A 251 13.72 -0.95 18.12
CA LEU A 251 13.58 0.42 18.58
C LEU A 251 14.20 1.41 17.59
N LEU A 252 15.40 1.15 17.09
CA LEU A 252 16.07 1.97 16.09
C LEU A 252 15.24 2.05 14.80
N LYS A 253 14.81 0.92 14.25
CA LYS A 253 13.94 0.88 13.05
C LYS A 253 12.65 1.68 13.25
N ASN A 254 12.03 1.59 14.43
CA ASN A 254 10.83 2.35 14.76
C ASN A 254 11.10 3.87 14.88
N ILE A 255 12.23 4.28 15.45
CA ILE A 255 12.64 5.69 15.51
C ILE A 255 12.90 6.21 14.09
N GLN A 256 13.63 5.48 13.26
CA GLN A 256 13.88 5.87 11.87
C GLN A 256 12.57 5.97 11.07
N GLN A 257 11.64 5.04 11.27
CA GLN A 257 10.29 5.12 10.68
C GLN A 257 9.53 6.35 11.16
N LEU A 258 9.65 6.73 12.43
CA LEU A 258 8.99 7.92 13.01
C LEU A 258 9.59 9.24 12.46
N VAL A 259 10.88 9.26 12.19
CA VAL A 259 11.64 10.47 11.82
C VAL A 259 11.73 10.66 10.31
N PHE A 260 12.02 9.60 9.55
CA PHE A 260 12.34 9.71 8.13
C PHE A 260 11.21 9.25 7.22
N ALA A 261 10.32 8.37 7.69
CA ALA A 261 9.23 7.91 6.85
C ALA A 261 8.17 8.99 6.68
N SER A 262 7.82 9.23 5.43
CA SER A 262 6.85 10.23 5.02
C SER A 262 5.95 9.63 3.93
N PRO A 263 5.11 8.63 4.24
CA PRO A 263 4.25 8.00 3.24
C PRO A 263 3.26 9.01 2.67
N LEU A 264 3.02 8.95 1.35
CA LEU A 264 1.90 9.68 0.77
C LEU A 264 0.60 9.00 1.17
N TYR A 265 -0.40 9.82 1.46
CA TYR A 265 -1.76 9.37 1.66
C TYR A 265 -2.55 9.63 0.37
N GLY A 266 -3.23 8.60 -0.11
CA GLY A 266 -4.08 8.69 -1.29
C GLY A 266 -5.41 8.00 -1.07
N VAL A 267 -6.39 8.41 -1.86
CA VAL A 267 -7.74 7.84 -1.85
C VAL A 267 -8.15 7.53 -3.28
N TYR A 268 -8.68 6.33 -3.46
CA TYR A 268 -9.51 6.00 -4.61
C TYR A 268 -10.98 6.13 -4.22
N THR A 269 -11.79 6.78 -5.05
CA THR A 269 -13.24 6.86 -4.89
C THR A 269 -13.87 5.97 -5.93
N ASN A 270 -14.65 4.97 -5.49
CA ASN A 270 -15.23 3.96 -6.36
C ASN A 270 -16.36 4.57 -7.22
N PRO A 271 -16.16 4.76 -8.53
CA PRO A 271 -17.15 5.37 -9.41
C PRO A 271 -18.33 4.43 -9.67
N ASP A 272 -18.12 3.11 -9.60
CA ASP A 272 -19.18 2.12 -9.83
C ASP A 272 -20.25 2.18 -8.75
N LEU A 273 -19.88 2.38 -7.48
CA LEU A 273 -20.86 2.54 -6.39
C LEU A 273 -21.63 3.85 -6.49
N ILE A 274 -20.96 4.93 -6.93
CA ILE A 274 -21.62 6.23 -7.14
C ILE A 274 -22.61 6.13 -8.31
N TYR A 275 -22.22 5.45 -9.38
CA TYR A 275 -23.06 5.22 -10.55
C TYR A 275 -24.24 4.31 -10.19
N LYS A 276 -23.98 3.19 -9.51
CA LYS A 276 -25.01 2.23 -9.06
C LYS A 276 -26.08 2.86 -8.17
N ALA A 277 -25.73 3.85 -7.36
CA ALA A 277 -26.72 4.59 -6.55
C ALA A 277 -27.79 5.30 -7.41
N LYS A 278 -27.48 5.61 -8.67
CA LYS A 278 -28.41 6.20 -9.65
C LYS A 278 -28.95 5.16 -10.65
N HIS A 279 -28.21 4.07 -10.83
CA HIS A 279 -28.44 3.00 -11.80
C HIS A 279 -28.39 1.64 -11.08
N PRO A 280 -29.46 1.23 -10.36
CA PRO A 280 -29.46 0.01 -9.57
C PRO A 280 -29.15 -1.27 -10.36
N GLU A 281 -29.41 -1.25 -11.66
CA GLU A 281 -29.09 -2.29 -12.65
C GLU A 281 -27.59 -2.45 -12.93
N HIS A 282 -26.75 -1.50 -12.51
CA HIS A 282 -25.31 -1.56 -12.69
C HIS A 282 -24.68 -2.64 -11.80
N GLU A 283 -24.43 -3.80 -12.40
CA GLU A 283 -23.77 -4.91 -11.74
C GLU A 283 -22.26 -4.90 -11.98
N ILE A 284 -21.49 -4.88 -10.89
CA ILE A 284 -20.04 -4.97 -10.92
C ILE A 284 -19.67 -6.46 -11.04
N PRO A 285 -19.05 -6.89 -12.15
CA PRO A 285 -18.71 -8.30 -12.33
C PRO A 285 -17.64 -8.73 -11.33
N LYS A 286 -17.79 -9.93 -10.77
CA LYS A 286 -16.84 -10.47 -9.78
C LYS A 286 -15.60 -11.09 -10.43
N ARG A 287 -15.68 -11.48 -11.69
CA ARG A 287 -14.61 -12.19 -12.40
C ARG A 287 -14.43 -11.61 -13.79
N VAL A 288 -13.29 -10.96 -14.03
CA VAL A 288 -13.00 -10.26 -15.29
C VAL A 288 -11.54 -10.40 -15.69
N SER A 289 -11.28 -10.28 -16.99
CA SER A 289 -9.91 -10.04 -17.48
C SER A 289 -9.38 -8.73 -16.91
N ILE A 290 -8.07 -8.64 -16.64
CA ILE A 290 -7.44 -7.37 -16.27
C ILE A 290 -7.61 -6.28 -17.33
N LEU A 291 -7.82 -6.66 -18.60
CA LEU A 291 -8.08 -5.71 -19.69
C LEU A 291 -9.44 -5.02 -19.57
N ALA A 292 -10.33 -5.49 -18.69
CA ALA A 292 -11.54 -4.76 -18.34
C ALA A 292 -11.23 -3.36 -17.82
N PHE A 293 -10.06 -3.16 -17.18
CA PHE A 293 -9.58 -1.83 -16.80
C PHE A 293 -9.46 -0.86 -17.98
N ASP A 294 -9.01 -1.33 -19.15
CA ASP A 294 -8.72 -0.50 -20.31
C ASP A 294 -9.99 -0.13 -21.13
N CYS A 295 -11.18 -0.56 -20.67
CA CYS A 295 -12.47 -0.24 -21.31
C CYS A 295 -13.05 1.12 -20.87
N GLN A 296 -12.44 1.78 -19.88
CA GLN A 296 -12.87 3.08 -19.34
C GLN A 296 -11.69 3.81 -18.68
N LYS A 297 -11.87 5.06 -18.28
CA LYS A 297 -10.87 5.76 -17.45
C LYS A 297 -10.88 5.23 -16.01
N PRO A 298 -9.78 5.38 -15.26
CA PRO A 298 -9.70 4.90 -13.88
C PRO A 298 -10.79 5.44 -12.94
N ASP A 299 -11.36 6.61 -13.23
CA ASP A 299 -12.38 7.31 -12.45
C ASP A 299 -13.79 7.31 -13.07
N ASP A 300 -13.98 6.67 -14.23
CA ASP A 300 -15.30 6.43 -14.83
C ASP A 300 -15.84 5.05 -14.38
N PRO A 301 -17.16 4.82 -14.25
CA PRO A 301 -17.72 3.49 -13.95
C PRO A 301 -17.32 2.45 -15.01
N LEU A 302 -17.29 1.17 -14.64
CA LEU A 302 -16.96 0.08 -15.58
C LEU A 302 -17.93 0.08 -16.75
N ASN A 303 -17.39 0.01 -17.97
CA ASN A 303 -18.23 -0.15 -19.15
C ASN A 303 -18.56 -1.64 -19.35
N VAL A 304 -19.57 -2.13 -18.61
CA VAL A 304 -19.95 -3.55 -18.58
C VAL A 304 -20.34 -4.08 -19.97
N GLU A 305 -21.00 -3.26 -20.79
CA GLU A 305 -21.36 -3.62 -22.17
C GLU A 305 -20.13 -3.84 -23.06
N LEU A 306 -19.13 -2.96 -22.95
CA LEU A 306 -17.89 -3.09 -23.70
C LEU A 306 -17.04 -4.27 -23.19
N ILE A 307 -17.05 -4.53 -21.89
CA ILE A 307 -16.38 -5.70 -21.30
C ILE A 307 -17.03 -7.00 -21.83
N LYS A 308 -18.37 -7.05 -21.90
CA LYS A 308 -19.13 -8.17 -22.48
C LYS A 308 -18.80 -8.36 -23.96
N SER A 309 -18.89 -7.31 -24.77
CA SER A 309 -18.67 -7.40 -26.23
C SER A 309 -17.24 -7.78 -26.60
N ARG A 310 -16.26 -7.52 -25.72
CA ARG A 310 -14.86 -7.94 -25.88
C ARG A 310 -14.54 -9.32 -25.32
N GLY A 311 -15.52 -10.04 -24.76
CA GLY A 311 -15.31 -11.36 -24.16
C GLY A 311 -14.39 -11.33 -22.93
N LEU A 312 -14.46 -10.25 -22.15
CA LEU A 312 -13.60 -10.04 -20.97
C LEU A 312 -14.31 -10.39 -19.65
N LEU A 313 -15.56 -10.85 -19.71
CA LEU A 313 -16.29 -11.44 -18.59
C LEU A 313 -16.10 -12.94 -18.57
N PHE A 314 -16.03 -13.51 -17.36
CA PHE A 314 -15.97 -14.94 -17.17
C PHE A 314 -17.00 -15.36 -16.11
N GLU A 315 -17.59 -16.54 -16.28
CA GLU A 315 -18.54 -17.09 -15.33
C GLU A 315 -17.85 -17.44 -14.00
N CYS A 316 -18.57 -17.25 -12.90
CA CYS A 316 -18.13 -17.74 -11.59
C CYS A 316 -18.44 -19.23 -11.55
N ASN A 317 -17.41 -20.07 -11.43
CA ASN A 317 -17.58 -21.47 -11.07
C ASN A 317 -17.99 -21.61 -9.60
#